data_AF-A0A6J4PQ24-F1
#
_entry.id   AF-A0A6J4PQ24-F1
#
_cell.length_a   1.000
_cell.length_b   1.000
_cell.length_c   1.000
_cell.angle_alpha   90.00
_cell.angle_beta   90.00
_cell.angle_gamma   90.00
#
_symmetry.space_group_name_H-M   'P 1'
#
loop_
_entity.id
_entity.type
_entity.pdbx_description
1 polymer ?
#
loop_
_entity_poly.entity_id
_entity_poly.type
_entity_poly.pdbx_seq_one_letter_code
_entity_poly.pdbx_strand_id
1 'polypeptide(L)'
;RSSDLKVIDDNSGMAASAWLGKTQQGNDPIGRKAAEERKNTIYQISAADAQEFKRKARLVEVEWVEDMNKRGFDGKKLLETARSLVEKHGKGTPAPKKA
;
A
#
# COMPACT_ATOMS: atom_id res chain seq x y z
N ARG A 1 30.72 4.15 16.55
CA ARG A 1 29.75 3.05 16.34
C ARG A 1 30.48 1.95 15.54
N SER A 2 30.42 0.69 15.98
CA SER A 2 31.07 -0.44 15.27
C SER A 2 30.57 -0.55 13.82
N SER A 3 31.41 -1.01 12.91
CA SER A 3 31.07 -1.34 11.51
C SER A 3 29.85 -2.25 11.39
N ASP A 4 29.59 -3.09 12.39
CA ASP A 4 28.51 -4.09 12.37
C ASP A 4 27.12 -3.48 12.50
N LEU A 5 26.99 -2.24 12.99
CA LEU A 5 25.70 -1.55 13.00
C LEU A 5 25.43 -0.83 11.68
N LYS A 6 26.47 -0.54 10.88
CA LYS A 6 26.32 0.17 9.60
C LYS A 6 25.58 -0.68 8.57
N VAL A 7 25.80 -2.00 8.55
CA VAL A 7 25.08 -2.89 7.61
C VAL A 7 23.57 -2.89 7.87
N ILE A 8 23.13 -2.69 9.12
CA ILE A 8 21.72 -2.58 9.46
C ILE A 8 21.14 -1.27 8.91
N ASP A 9 21.84 -0.14 9.11
CA ASP A 9 21.43 1.14 8.57
C ASP A 9 21.35 1.10 7.02
N ASP A 10 22.33 0.47 6.37
CA ASP A 10 22.40 0.33 4.91
C ASP A 10 21.23 -0.51 4.32
N ASN A 11 20.60 -1.38 5.12
CA ASN A 11 19.48 -2.24 4.71
C ASN A 11 18.15 -1.85 5.37
N SER A 12 18.06 -0.62 5.90
CA SER A 12 16.87 -0.11 6.60
C SER A 12 16.27 1.13 5.90
N GLY A 13 15.19 1.67 6.46
CA GLY A 13 14.61 2.95 6.04
C GLY A 13 13.90 2.91 4.69
N MET A 14 13.78 4.09 4.05
CA MET A 14 12.91 4.27 2.88
C MET A 14 13.26 3.38 1.69
N ALA A 15 14.55 3.15 1.43
CA ALA A 15 14.99 2.31 0.31
C ALA A 15 14.55 0.85 0.52
N ALA A 16 14.74 0.32 1.74
CA ALA A 16 14.29 -1.01 2.11
C ALA A 16 12.75 -1.12 2.03
N SER A 17 12.01 -0.13 2.55
CA SER A 17 10.53 -0.11 2.46
C SER A 17 10.04 -0.11 1.00
N ALA A 18 10.66 0.67 0.12
CA ALA A 18 10.31 0.72 -1.30
C ALA A 18 10.63 -0.60 -2.02
N TRP A 19 11.79 -1.20 -1.73
CA TRP A 19 12.18 -2.49 -2.29
C TRP A 19 11.22 -3.62 -1.88
N LEU A 20 10.84 -3.67 -0.61
CA LEU A 20 9.88 -4.66 -0.11
C LEU A 20 8.50 -4.49 -0.76
N GLY A 21 7.98 -3.25 -0.84
CA GLY A 21 6.70 -2.97 -1.49
C GLY A 21 6.68 -3.39 -2.97
N LYS A 22 7.74 -3.05 -3.72
CA LYS A 22 7.88 -3.46 -5.13
C LYS A 22 7.97 -4.98 -5.28
N THR A 23 8.74 -5.64 -4.42
CA THR A 23 8.91 -7.10 -4.44
C THR A 23 7.58 -7.80 -4.18
N GLN A 24 6.82 -7.33 -3.18
CA GLN A 24 5.53 -7.92 -2.83
C GLN A 24 4.50 -7.76 -3.96
N GLN A 25 4.34 -6.55 -4.51
CA GLN A 25 3.44 -6.31 -5.65
C GLN A 25 3.87 -7.09 -6.91
N GLY A 26 5.18 -7.27 -7.11
CA GLY A 26 5.73 -8.07 -8.20
C GLY A 26 5.30 -9.54 -8.17
N ASN A 27 4.82 -10.05 -7.03
CA ASN A 27 4.29 -11.40 -6.91
C ASN A 27 2.81 -11.52 -7.34
N ASP A 28 2.07 -10.41 -7.48
CA ASP A 28 0.64 -10.42 -7.86
C ASP A 28 0.38 -11.18 -9.18
N PRO A 29 1.17 -11.01 -10.27
CA PRO A 29 0.95 -11.73 -11.52
C PRO A 29 1.12 -13.25 -11.38
N ILE A 30 2.00 -13.70 -10.47
CA ILE A 30 2.24 -15.13 -10.22
C ILE A 30 1.02 -15.74 -9.55
N GLY A 31 0.50 -15.09 -8.50
CA GLY A 31 -0.71 -15.54 -7.80
C GLY A 31 -1.93 -15.55 -8.73
N ARG A 32 -2.07 -14.51 -9.56
CA ARG A 32 -3.14 -14.44 -10.57
C ARG A 32 -3.06 -15.59 -11.57
N LYS A 33 -1.87 -15.87 -12.13
CA LYS A 33 -1.66 -16.96 -13.10
C LYS A 33 -2.06 -18.32 -12.51
N ALA A 34 -1.72 -18.60 -11.26
CA ALA A 34 -2.10 -19.84 -10.60
C ALA A 34 -3.63 -20.02 -10.49
N ALA A 35 -4.38 -18.93 -10.26
CA ALA A 35 -5.85 -18.97 -10.25
C ALA A 35 -6.43 -19.21 -11.65
N GLU A 36 -5.85 -18.57 -12.68
CA GLU A 36 -6.22 -18.77 -14.09
C GLU A 36 -5.98 -20.21 -14.55
N GLU A 37 -4.84 -20.81 -14.18
CA GLU A 37 -4.49 -22.20 -14.51
C GLU A 37 -5.45 -23.20 -13.89
N ARG A 38 -5.94 -22.91 -12.67
CA ARG A 38 -6.99 -23.68 -11.98
C ARG A 38 -8.39 -23.44 -12.54
N LYS A 39 -8.52 -22.62 -13.58
CA LYS A 39 -9.80 -22.27 -14.23
C LYS A 39 -10.78 -21.57 -13.29
N ASN A 40 -10.28 -20.84 -12.30
CA ASN A 40 -11.13 -19.98 -11.46
C ASN A 40 -11.66 -18.80 -12.27
N THR A 41 -12.86 -18.33 -11.97
CA THR A 41 -13.37 -17.06 -12.48
C THR A 41 -12.72 -15.90 -11.73
N ILE A 42 -12.09 -14.98 -12.48
CA ILE A 42 -11.51 -13.76 -11.91
C ILE A 42 -12.36 -12.57 -12.36
N TYR A 43 -13.05 -11.95 -11.41
CA TYR A 43 -13.85 -10.76 -11.65
C TYR A 43 -13.09 -9.49 -11.26
N GLN A 44 -13.06 -8.51 -12.15
CA GLN A 44 -12.53 -7.19 -11.86
C GLN A 44 -13.69 -6.23 -11.55
N ILE A 45 -13.72 -5.72 -10.32
CA ILE A 45 -14.73 -4.77 -9.87
C ILE A 45 -14.67 -3.52 -10.76
N SER A 46 -15.83 -3.11 -11.27
CA SER A 46 -15.94 -1.92 -12.11
C SER A 46 -15.61 -0.64 -11.34
N ALA A 47 -15.31 0.45 -12.04
CA ALA A 47 -15.08 1.73 -11.40
C ALA A 47 -16.33 2.22 -10.64
N ALA A 48 -17.53 1.97 -11.18
CA ALA A 48 -18.79 2.35 -10.55
C ALA A 48 -19.01 1.58 -9.24
N ASP A 49 -18.86 0.25 -9.28
CA ASP A 49 -19.01 -0.59 -8.09
C ASP A 49 -17.95 -0.24 -7.04
N ALA A 50 -16.70 0.01 -7.47
CA ALA A 50 -15.64 0.45 -6.57
C ALA A 50 -15.99 1.76 -5.84
N GLN A 51 -16.73 2.68 -6.47
CA GLN A 51 -17.23 3.88 -5.79
C GLN A 51 -18.32 3.57 -4.77
N GLU A 52 -19.19 2.59 -5.05
CA GLU A 52 -20.16 2.10 -4.06
C GLU A 52 -19.47 1.49 -2.83
N PHE A 53 -18.42 0.68 -3.04
CA PHE A 53 -17.61 0.15 -1.94
C PHE A 53 -16.98 1.28 -1.11
N LYS A 54 -16.38 2.29 -1.76
CA LYS A 54 -15.82 3.47 -1.07
C LYS A 54 -16.86 4.23 -0.26
N ARG A 55 -18.07 4.41 -0.81
CA ARG A 55 -19.17 5.10 -0.10
C ARG A 55 -19.57 4.33 1.16
N LYS A 56 -19.76 3.02 1.05
CA LYS A 56 -20.13 2.16 2.19
C LYS A 56 -19.02 2.07 3.24
N ALA A 57 -17.76 2.12 2.83
CA ALA A 57 -16.60 2.07 3.73
C ALA A 57 -16.24 3.42 4.37
N ARG A 58 -16.89 4.54 3.98
CA ARG A 58 -16.51 5.90 4.40
C ARG A 58 -16.47 6.08 5.93
N LEU A 59 -17.31 5.35 6.67
CA LEU A 59 -17.34 5.47 8.12
C LEU A 59 -16.03 5.00 8.79
N VAL A 60 -15.29 4.09 8.16
CA VAL A 60 -14.05 3.51 8.71
C VAL A 60 -12.99 4.59 8.93
N GLU A 61 -12.81 5.53 8.00
CA GLU A 61 -11.83 6.61 8.18
C GLU A 61 -12.26 7.62 9.25
N VAL A 62 -13.57 7.82 9.44
CA VAL A 62 -14.12 8.70 10.47
C VAL A 62 -13.87 8.09 11.85
N GLU A 63 -14.25 6.83 12.05
CA GLU A 63 -14.06 6.11 13.31
C GLU A 63 -12.58 6.00 13.68
N TRP A 64 -11.70 5.78 12.69
CA TRP A 64 -10.26 5.74 12.94
C TRP A 64 -9.71 7.10 13.39
N VAL A 65 -10.15 8.20 12.76
CA VAL A 65 -9.76 9.55 13.20
C VAL A 65 -10.20 9.82 14.63
N GLU A 66 -11.44 9.44 14.98
CA GLU A 66 -11.95 9.58 16.34
C GLU A 66 -11.18 8.72 17.35
N ASP A 67 -10.82 7.49 17.01
CA ASP A 67 -10.00 6.62 17.86
C ASP A 67 -8.60 7.21 18.07
N MET A 68 -7.97 7.75 17.03
CA MET A 68 -6.67 8.42 17.17
C MET A 68 -6.75 9.65 18.06
N ASN A 69 -7.83 10.43 17.97
CA ASN A 69 -8.08 11.56 18.87
C ASN A 69 -8.24 11.11 20.33
N LYS A 70 -9.00 10.03 20.57
CA LYS A 70 -9.16 9.43 21.92
C LYS A 70 -7.82 8.96 22.51
N ARG A 71 -6.88 8.54 21.66
CA ARG A 71 -5.52 8.15 22.04
C ARG A 71 -4.56 9.33 22.21
N GLY A 72 -5.01 10.56 22.03
CA GLY A 72 -4.21 11.77 22.20
C GLY A 72 -3.40 12.18 20.97
N PHE A 73 -3.69 11.64 19.79
CA PHE A 73 -3.10 12.08 18.52
C PHE A 73 -4.02 13.07 17.79
N ASP A 74 -3.46 13.81 16.83
CA ASP A 74 -4.25 14.53 15.83
C ASP A 74 -4.59 13.58 14.68
N GLY A 75 -5.70 12.85 14.81
CA GLY A 75 -6.12 11.84 13.84
C GLY A 75 -6.34 12.42 12.43
N LYS A 76 -6.89 13.64 12.34
CA LYS A 76 -7.11 14.31 11.06
C LYS A 76 -5.79 14.60 10.37
N LYS A 77 -4.82 15.19 11.08
CA LYS A 77 -3.49 15.47 10.56
C LYS A 77 -2.76 14.20 10.13
N LEU A 78 -2.88 13.11 10.89
CA LEU A 78 -2.29 11.81 10.52
C LEU A 78 -2.86 11.28 9.21
N LEU A 79 -4.20 11.29 9.05
CA LEU A 79 -4.86 10.82 7.83
C LEU A 79 -4.46 11.66 6.61
N GLU A 80 -4.45 12.98 6.74
CA GLU A 80 -4.06 13.90 5.66
C GLU A 80 -2.59 13.73 5.28
N THR A 81 -1.70 13.59 6.27
CA THR A 81 -0.28 13.35 6.04
C THR A 81 -0.05 12.03 5.31
N ALA A 82 -0.72 10.96 5.71
CA ALA A 82 -0.62 9.66 5.04
C ALA A 82 -1.06 9.75 3.57
N ARG A 83 -2.21 10.39 3.29
CA ARG A 83 -2.69 10.60 1.91
C ARG A 83 -1.67 11.38 1.07
N SER A 84 -1.11 12.46 1.63
CA SER A 84 -0.10 13.27 0.94
C SER A 84 1.19 12.49 0.65
N LEU A 85 1.67 11.69 1.60
CA LEU A 85 2.87 10.86 1.42
C LEU A 85 2.63 9.76 0.37
N VAL A 86 1.45 9.14 0.35
CA VAL A 86 1.07 8.17 -0.70
C VAL A 86 1.01 8.85 -2.07
N GLU A 87 0.45 10.06 -2.17
CA GLU A 87 0.45 10.80 -3.44
C GLU A 87 1.88 11.13 -3.91
N LYS A 88 2.75 11.53 -2.97
CA LYS A 88 4.14 11.90 -3.23
C LYS A 88 5.02 10.72 -3.64
N HIS A 89 4.83 9.55 -3.03
CA HIS A 89 5.74 8.40 -3.17
C HIS A 89 5.12 7.18 -3.86
N GLY A 90 3.80 7.09 -3.94
CA GLY A 90 3.06 5.94 -4.46
C GLY A 90 2.96 5.86 -5.98
N LYS A 91 3.38 6.92 -6.70
CA LYS A 91 3.53 6.90 -8.16
C LYS A 91 4.87 6.20 -8.51
N GLY A 92 4.90 4.88 -8.39
CA GLY A 92 6.05 4.05 -8.77
C GLY A 92 6.13 3.79 -10.28
N THR A 93 7.36 3.81 -10.79
CA THR A 93 7.84 3.64 -12.19
C THR A 93 7.05 2.64 -13.04
N PRO A 94 6.80 2.93 -14.34
CA PRO A 94 6.18 1.97 -15.26
C PRO A 94 6.83 0.60 -15.18
N ALA A 95 6.01 -0.46 -15.23
CA ALA A 95 6.50 -1.83 -15.33
C ALA A 95 7.54 -1.94 -16.47
N PRO A 96 8.62 -2.73 -16.31
CA PRO A 96 9.56 -2.95 -17.40
C PRO A 96 8.79 -3.51 -18.59
N LYS A 97 8.88 -2.83 -19.75
CA LYS A 97 8.42 -3.39 -21.02
C LYS A 97 9.14 -4.72 -21.19
N LYS A 98 8.36 -5.79 -21.38
CA LYS A 98 8.90 -7.12 -21.69
C LYS A 98 9.90 -6.98 -22.86
N ALA A 99 11.08 -7.55 -22.68
CA ALA A 99 12.02 -7.81 -23.77
C ALA A 99 11.47 -8.90 -24.69
#